data_AF-A0A193BRF5-F1
#
_entry.id   AF-A0A193BRF5-F1
#
_cell.length_a   1.000
_cell.length_b   1.000
_cell.length_c   1.000
_cell.angle_alpha   90.00
_cell.angle_beta   90.00
_cell.angle_gamma   90.00
#
_symmetry.space_group_name_H-M   'P 1'
#
loop_
_entity.id
_entity.type
_entity.pdbx_description
1 polymer ?
#
loop_
_entity_poly.entity_id
_entity_poly.type
_entity_poly.pdbx_seq_one_letter_code
_entity_poly.pdbx_strand_id
1 'polypeptide(L)'
;MDRRDRDLLAGLARVNADIGKVTLDLLTLQPSDEHYAAGLRKLGHDLVQIGVALARRAHELDGQDEPSEPFGIEAPADPPP
;
A
#
# COMPACT_ATOMS: atom_id res chain seq x y z
N MET A 1 2.19 -15.28 -18.20
CA MET A 1 1.64 -14.39 -17.17
C MET A 1 0.15 -14.67 -17.03
N ASP A 2 -0.28 -15.13 -15.86
CA ASP A 2 -1.65 -15.51 -15.57
C ASP A 2 -2.57 -14.26 -15.54
N ARG A 3 -3.89 -14.46 -15.62
CA ARG A 3 -4.90 -13.41 -15.49
C ARG A 3 -4.79 -12.72 -14.11
N ARG A 4 -4.56 -13.48 -13.03
CA ARG A 4 -4.39 -12.91 -11.68
C ARG A 4 -3.21 -11.93 -11.61
N ASP A 5 -2.11 -12.23 -12.31
CA ASP A 5 -0.95 -11.33 -12.36
C ASP A 5 -1.27 -10.03 -13.11
N ARG A 6 -2.03 -10.13 -14.20
CA ARG A 6 -2.50 -8.95 -14.95
C ARG A 6 -3.40 -8.05 -14.12
N ASP A 7 -4.32 -8.65 -13.38
CA ASP A 7 -5.24 -7.91 -12.51
C ASP A 7 -4.49 -7.23 -11.36
N LEU A 8 -3.48 -7.90 -10.78
CA LEU A 8 -2.59 -7.34 -9.76
C LEU A 8 -1.79 -6.14 -10.29
N LEU A 9 -1.19 -6.26 -11.48
CA LEU A 9 -0.44 -5.18 -12.11
C LEU A 9 -1.35 -4.00 -12.52
N ALA A 10 -2.59 -4.27 -12.94
CA ALA A 10 -3.57 -3.22 -13.17
C ALA A 10 -3.96 -2.49 -11.87
N GLY A 11 -4.10 -3.22 -10.77
CA GLY A 11 -4.27 -2.66 -9.43
C GLY A 11 -3.11 -1.76 -9.01
N LEU A 12 -1.88 -2.23 -9.21
CA LEU A 12 -0.67 -1.44 -8.94
C LEU A 12 -0.60 -0.16 -9.78
N ALA A 13 -0.91 -0.25 -11.07
CA ALA A 13 -0.96 0.91 -11.96
C ALA A 13 -2.00 1.94 -11.49
N ARG A 14 -3.15 1.49 -10.99
CA ARG A 14 -4.18 2.36 -10.40
C ARG A 14 -3.69 3.04 -9.13
N VAL A 15 -3.06 2.31 -8.21
CA VAL A 15 -2.50 2.91 -6.99
C VAL A 15 -1.41 3.93 -7.33
N ASN A 16 -0.56 3.67 -8.33
CA ASN A 16 0.43 4.62 -8.80
C ASN A 16 -0.19 5.91 -9.35
N ALA A 17 -1.29 5.81 -10.10
CA ALA A 17 -2.03 6.98 -10.57
C ALA A 17 -2.65 7.76 -9.39
N ASP A 18 -3.23 7.05 -8.42
CA ASP A 18 -3.81 7.65 -7.22
C ASP A 18 -2.75 8.35 -6.36
N ILE A 19 -1.53 7.80 -6.23
CA ILE A 19 -0.38 8.48 -5.59
C ILE A 19 -0.13 9.82 -6.27
N GLY A 20 0.06 9.83 -7.59
CA GLY A 20 0.36 11.04 -8.34
C GLY A 20 -0.72 12.10 -8.15
N LYS A 21 -2.00 11.69 -8.20
CA LYS A 21 -3.13 12.58 -7.97
C LYS A 21 -3.16 13.13 -6.55
N VAL A 22 -3.06 12.28 -5.52
CA VAL A 22 -3.06 12.71 -4.13
C VAL A 22 -1.88 13.63 -3.85
N THR A 23 -0.69 13.33 -4.35
CA THR A 23 0.48 14.22 -4.21
C THR A 23 0.23 15.59 -4.81
N LEU A 24 -0.35 15.67 -6.02
CA LEU A 24 -0.70 16.94 -6.65
C LEU A 24 -1.78 17.68 -5.84
N ASP A 25 -2.82 16.97 -5.40
CA ASP A 25 -3.89 17.52 -4.56
C ASP A 25 -3.30 18.09 -3.25
N LEU A 26 -2.41 17.36 -2.57
CA LEU A 26 -1.74 17.81 -1.34
C LEU A 26 -0.80 19.01 -1.56
N LEU A 27 -0.14 19.10 -2.73
CA LEU A 27 0.72 20.22 -3.09
C LEU A 27 -0.06 21.49 -3.49
N THR A 28 -1.33 21.33 -3.88
CA THR A 28 -2.15 22.42 -4.44
C THR A 28 -3.30 22.86 -3.52
N LEU A 29 -3.78 22.01 -2.61
CA LEU A 29 -4.77 22.33 -1.59
C LEU A 29 -4.08 22.83 -0.31
N GLN A 30 -4.16 24.14 -0.07
CA GLN A 30 -3.50 24.82 1.07
C GLN A 30 -4.41 25.41 2.18
N PRO A 31 -5.75 25.22 2.29
CA PRO A 31 -6.45 25.80 3.46
C PRO A 31 -7.00 24.82 4.50
N SER A 32 -6.95 23.50 4.33
CA SER A 32 -7.68 22.56 5.20
C SER A 32 -6.88 21.30 5.56
N ASP A 33 -6.44 21.23 6.82
CA ASP A 33 -5.74 20.07 7.40
C ASP A 33 -6.56 18.77 7.35
N GLU A 34 -7.90 18.88 7.38
CA GLU A 34 -8.80 17.72 7.29
C GLU A 34 -8.73 17.03 5.92
N HIS A 35 -8.76 17.80 4.83
CA HIS A 35 -8.65 17.24 3.48
C HIS A 35 -7.26 16.64 3.25
N TYR A 36 -6.23 17.30 3.78
CA TYR A 36 -4.85 16.79 3.75
C TYR A 36 -4.75 15.43 4.47
N ALA A 37 -5.24 15.35 5.71
CA ALA A 37 -5.24 14.12 6.49
C ALA A 37 -6.08 13.01 5.84
N ALA A 38 -7.23 13.33 5.24
CA ALA A 38 -8.05 12.37 4.52
C ALA A 38 -7.34 11.79 3.29
N GLY A 39 -6.65 12.63 2.52
CA GLY A 39 -5.83 12.21 1.38
C GLY A 39 -4.72 11.24 1.78
N LEU A 40 -3.98 11.57 2.84
CA LEU A 40 -2.93 10.70 3.37
C LEU A 40 -3.47 9.35 3.87
N ARG A 41 -4.59 9.34 4.59
CA ARG A 41 -5.20 8.08 5.08
C ARG A 41 -5.64 7.18 3.94
N LYS A 42 -6.34 7.74 2.93
CA LYS A 42 -6.76 6.97 1.75
C LYS A 42 -5.54 6.37 1.05
N LEU A 43 -4.51 7.18 0.81
CA LEU A 43 -3.32 6.72 0.11
C LEU A 43 -2.58 5.62 0.89
N GLY A 44 -2.40 5.80 2.21
CA GLY A 44 -1.78 4.79 3.07
C GLY A 44 -2.53 3.46 3.03
N HIS A 45 -3.86 3.50 3.09
CA HIS A 45 -4.70 2.31 2.99
C HIS A 45 -4.55 1.59 1.64
N ASP A 46 -4.58 2.33 0.53
CA ASP A 46 -4.45 1.75 -0.81
C ASP A 46 -3.07 1.09 -1.02
N LEU A 47 -2.00 1.71 -0.48
CA LEU A 47 -0.64 1.16 -0.48
C LEU A 47 -0.53 -0.14 0.32
N VAL A 48 -1.14 -0.19 1.51
CA VAL A 48 -1.17 -1.41 2.34
C VAL A 48 -1.88 -2.53 1.60
N GLN A 49 -3.06 -2.26 1.02
CA GLN A 49 -3.84 -3.28 0.32
C GLN A 49 -3.10 -3.87 -0.88
N ILE A 50 -2.50 -3.03 -1.74
CA ILE A 50 -1.75 -3.55 -2.90
C ILE A 50 -0.47 -4.27 -2.48
N GLY A 51 0.20 -3.79 -1.42
CA GLY A 51 1.39 -4.44 -0.85
C GLY A 51 1.10 -5.86 -0.35
N VAL A 52 0.02 -6.04 0.42
CA VAL A 52 -0.46 -7.37 0.88
C VAL A 52 -0.73 -8.29 -0.31
N ALA A 53 -1.43 -7.80 -1.34
CA ALA A 53 -1.78 -8.60 -2.50
C ALA A 53 -0.54 -9.04 -3.30
N LEU A 54 0.47 -8.16 -3.43
CA LEU A 54 1.75 -8.48 -4.06
C LEU A 54 2.54 -9.52 -3.26
N ALA A 55 2.66 -9.34 -1.95
CA ALA A 55 3.37 -10.27 -1.07
C ALA A 55 2.73 -11.66 -1.07
N ARG A 56 1.39 -11.72 -0.95
CA ARG A 56 0.63 -12.97 -1.08
C ARG A 56 0.92 -13.66 -2.40
N ARG A 57 0.90 -12.90 -3.51
CA ARG A 57 1.11 -13.48 -4.84
C ARG A 57 2.54 -14.02 -4.99
N ALA A 58 3.55 -13.33 -4.47
CA ALA A 58 4.92 -13.83 -4.46
C ALA A 58 5.01 -15.17 -3.69
N HIS A 59 4.39 -15.23 -2.53
CA HIS A 59 4.37 -16.43 -1.70
C HIS A 59 3.66 -17.63 -2.37
N GLU A 60 2.53 -17.37 -3.05
CA GLU A 60 1.85 -18.38 -3.89
C GLU A 60 2.78 -18.91 -5.00
N LEU A 61 3.61 -18.05 -5.60
CA LEU A 61 4.57 -18.44 -6.64
C LEU A 61 5.77 -19.20 -6.10
N ASP A 62 6.20 -18.89 -4.87
CA ASP A 62 7.25 -19.61 -4.15
C ASP A 62 6.78 -20.97 -3.60
N GLY A 63 5.48 -21.27 -3.68
CA GLY A 63 4.88 -22.51 -3.21
C GLY A 63 4.82 -22.60 -1.67
N GLN A 64 4.80 -21.47 -0.99
CA GLN A 64 4.75 -21.36 0.48
C GLN A 64 3.31 -20.99 0.95
N ASP A 65 2.94 -21.35 2.18
CA ASP A 65 1.63 -21.06 2.80
C ASP A 65 1.56 -19.62 3.35
N GLU A 66 0.55 -18.82 2.96
CA GLU A 66 0.45 -17.34 3.17
C GLU A 66 1.28 -16.75 4.33
N PRO A 67 2.02 -15.64 4.08
CA PRO A 67 2.82 -15.01 5.12
C PRO A 67 1.93 -14.55 6.28
N SER A 68 2.29 -14.96 7.51
CA SER A 68 1.56 -14.65 8.74
C SER A 68 1.56 -13.16 9.09
N GLU A 69 2.47 -12.36 8.52
CA GLU A 69 2.47 -10.90 8.63
C GLU A 69 2.77 -10.22 7.27
N PRO A 70 1.91 -9.30 6.81
CA PRO A 70 2.05 -8.68 5.48
C PRO A 70 3.18 -7.64 5.38
N PHE A 71 3.71 -7.18 6.52
CA PHE A 71 4.84 -6.27 6.58
C PHE A 71 5.67 -6.68 7.79
N GLY A 72 6.94 -7.04 7.58
CA GLY A 72 7.92 -7.19 8.66
C GLY A 72 8.26 -5.84 9.28
N ILE A 73 7.27 -5.18 9.88
CA ILE A 73 7.50 -4.03 10.75
C ILE A 73 8.00 -4.64 12.05
N GLU A 74 9.32 -4.71 12.17
CA GLU A 74 10.00 -5.00 13.43
C GLU A 74 9.37 -4.08 14.49
N ALA A 75 8.70 -4.69 15.48
CA ALA A 75 8.09 -3.93 16.57
C ALA A 75 9.17 -3.01 17.18
N PRO A 76 8.85 -1.75 17.52
CA PRO A 76 9.82 -0.89 18.17
C PRO A 76 10.34 -1.61 19.41
N ALA A 77 11.67 -1.80 19.47
CA ALA A 77 12.33 -2.43 20.59
C ALA A 77 11.83 -1.80 21.90
N ASP A 78 11.43 -2.64 22.86
CA ASP A 78 10.98 -2.19 24.17
C ASP A 78 11.97 -1.16 24.73
N PRO A 79 11.51 0.02 25.20
CA PRO A 79 12.42 0.95 25.83
C PRO A 79 13.05 0.28 27.06
N PRO A 80 14.35 0.53 27.33
CA PRO A 80 15.04 -0.08 28.47
C PRO A 80 14.33 0.27 29.79
N PRO A 81 14.44 -0.63 30.80
CA PRO A 81 13.68 -0.55 32.05
C PRO A 81 13.95 0.71 32.88
#